data_AF-A0A5M4DE86-F1
#
_entry.id   AF-A0A5M4DE86-F1
#
_cell.length_a   1.000
_cell.length_b   1.000
_cell.length_c   1.000
_cell.angle_alpha   90.00
_cell.angle_beta   90.00
_cell.angle_gamma   90.00
#
_symmetry.space_group_name_H-M   'P 1'
#
loop_
_entity.id
_entity.type
_entity.pdbx_description
1 polymer ?
#
loop_
_entity_poly.entity_id
_entity_poly.type
_entity_poly.pdbx_seq_one_letter_code
_entity_poly.pdbx_strand_id
1 'polypeptide(L)'
;EPDEEDEEAMEQAYNPMGSFLMKRPALNRPLAKVNVVVENYAGSIQLGIQILDGDQNVIADEWESVTLMDPFYEEMVSGGDLAGSGEKFVFGENSQNLIDHMSHEWREMEEDEPTPAPPLSPEVRQMLLRPESNDPASWLLTEVLTGYSKFLDKNVVIAPRDLFYMCLVLMVEAGITPQVCERIVLSPSLFERATEGEWLQARLWNAPLVRKHRTSRTALGKALRAADGLGYPTADILSEFATANPVPDPADYLSSEWIPSLLQPEMSDTWDQVSYNNAVLRLFGSLTPAQRSRMAAAPVSLGSLSPQQRQLIARAVFAERELMPFVDEEIDIELAESEEGQFWRTDEPTELFPTGLPSEGTVQLEVETLSGAMVSYGGEGSRSFMSAEDLAYYELLRTDPKFREEMEDEPVELGPMWVARQHTFEFSFVFGVNVTGSLSFDVTEFDKRDIPSIAQLPAAILQEIRVHMQNLKSGAIPPRPQR
;
A
#
# COMPACT_ATOMS: atom_id res chain seq x y z
N GLU A 1 -17.82 -35.61 15.97
CA GLU A 1 -18.30 -34.88 14.79
C GLU A 1 -18.38 -33.46 15.26
N PRO A 2 -17.44 -32.57 14.86
CA PRO A 2 -17.63 -31.16 15.09
C PRO A 2 -18.73 -30.67 14.15
N ASP A 3 -19.52 -29.71 14.63
CA ASP A 3 -20.64 -29.10 13.91
C ASP A 3 -20.12 -28.25 12.74
N GLU A 4 -20.89 -28.22 11.64
CA GLU A 4 -20.56 -27.61 10.34
C GLU A 4 -20.38 -26.07 10.40
N GLU A 5 -20.50 -25.43 11.57
CA GLU A 5 -20.31 -23.97 11.76
C GLU A 5 -18.86 -23.59 12.12
N ASP A 6 -17.97 -24.55 12.41
CA ASP A 6 -16.56 -24.27 12.78
C ASP A 6 -15.59 -24.28 11.57
N GLU A 7 -16.05 -24.62 10.36
CA GLU A 7 -15.23 -24.58 9.13
C GLU A 7 -15.31 -23.25 8.36
N GLU A 8 -16.27 -22.37 8.67
CA GLU A 8 -16.45 -21.06 8.02
C GLU A 8 -15.37 -20.01 8.41
N ALA A 9 -14.62 -20.21 9.50
CA ALA A 9 -13.70 -19.21 10.02
C ALA A 9 -12.25 -19.30 9.48
N MET A 10 -11.94 -20.23 8.56
CA MET A 10 -10.53 -20.59 8.29
C MET A 10 -9.85 -20.03 7.05
N GLU A 11 -10.53 -19.51 6.03
CA GLU A 11 -9.82 -19.24 4.77
C GLU A 11 -10.28 -17.98 4.04
N GLN A 12 -9.80 -16.81 4.49
CA GLN A 12 -9.62 -15.63 3.64
C GLN A 12 -8.32 -14.93 4.02
N ALA A 13 -7.32 -14.96 3.13
CA ALA A 13 -6.19 -14.03 3.15
C ALA A 13 -6.64 -12.72 2.48
N TYR A 14 -7.50 -11.97 3.18
CA TYR A 14 -7.86 -10.61 2.84
C TYR A 14 -7.11 -9.69 3.80
N ASN A 15 -6.34 -8.72 3.29
CA ASN A 15 -5.61 -7.73 4.09
C ASN A 15 -6.52 -6.50 4.32
N PRO A 16 -7.17 -6.32 5.49
CA PRO A 16 -8.20 -5.32 5.69
C PRO A 16 -7.68 -3.99 6.25
N MET A 17 -6.36 -3.81 6.44
CA MET A 17 -5.82 -2.50 6.88
C MET A 17 -6.15 -1.40 5.87
N GLY A 18 -6.33 -1.74 4.58
CA GLY A 18 -6.84 -0.82 3.57
C GLY A 18 -8.34 -0.50 3.71
N SER A 19 -9.16 -1.35 4.35
CA SER A 19 -10.61 -1.13 4.49
C SER A 19 -11.02 -0.41 5.78
N PHE A 20 -10.23 -0.48 6.86
CA PHE A 20 -10.48 0.32 8.07
C PHE A 20 -10.44 1.83 7.77
N LEU A 21 -9.57 2.23 6.84
CA LEU A 21 -9.44 3.62 6.37
C LEU A 21 -10.64 4.10 5.52
N MET A 22 -11.54 3.19 5.10
CA MET A 22 -12.56 3.47 4.06
C MET A 22 -14.01 3.43 4.55
N LYS A 23 -14.29 3.00 5.80
CA LYS A 23 -15.67 2.95 6.33
C LYS A 23 -15.77 3.65 7.69
N ARG A 24 -16.20 4.92 7.68
CA ARG A 24 -16.61 5.64 8.90
C ARG A 24 -18.00 5.16 9.34
N PRO A 25 -18.21 4.68 10.58
CA PRO A 25 -19.47 4.90 11.28
C PRO A 25 -19.42 6.30 11.90
N ALA A 26 -20.41 7.14 11.61
CA ALA A 26 -20.55 8.47 12.21
C ALA A 26 -20.74 8.37 13.74
N LEU A 27 -19.66 8.47 14.52
CA LEU A 27 -19.70 8.42 15.98
C LEU A 27 -19.83 9.83 16.58
N ASN A 28 -21.07 10.27 16.82
CA ASN A 28 -21.41 11.56 17.47
C ASN A 28 -21.12 11.60 19.00
N ARG A 29 -20.08 10.90 19.49
CA ARG A 29 -19.74 10.87 20.93
C ARG A 29 -18.24 11.07 21.15
N PRO A 30 -17.83 11.78 22.21
CA PRO A 30 -16.41 11.93 22.54
C PRO A 30 -15.81 10.56 22.87
N LEU A 31 -14.80 10.18 22.08
CA LEU A 31 -14.04 8.95 22.25
C LEU A 31 -13.23 9.05 23.53
N ALA A 32 -13.33 8.03 24.38
CA ALA A 32 -12.62 8.01 25.65
C ALA A 32 -11.43 7.06 25.63
N LYS A 33 -11.52 5.97 24.87
CA LYS A 33 -10.48 4.95 24.79
C LYS A 33 -10.65 4.04 23.58
N VAL A 34 -9.55 3.73 22.92
CA VAL A 34 -9.44 2.59 21.99
C VAL A 34 -8.78 1.45 22.75
N ASN A 35 -9.45 0.31 22.81
CA ASN A 35 -8.88 -0.94 23.29
C ASN A 35 -8.54 -1.81 22.08
N VAL A 36 -7.39 -2.47 22.12
CA VAL A 36 -7.14 -3.59 21.21
C VAL A 36 -7.26 -4.88 22.01
N VAL A 37 -8.13 -5.77 21.55
CA VAL A 37 -8.51 -7.02 22.19
C VAL A 37 -7.90 -8.16 21.40
N VAL A 38 -7.34 -9.14 22.11
CA VAL A 38 -6.71 -10.33 21.51
C VAL A 38 -7.42 -11.55 22.05
N GLU A 39 -8.11 -12.28 21.17
CA GLU A 39 -8.75 -13.56 21.50
C GLU A 39 -8.00 -14.71 20.83
N ASN A 40 -7.67 -15.73 21.62
CA ASN A 40 -6.83 -16.84 21.19
C ASN A 40 -7.70 -18.05 20.84
N TYR A 41 -7.67 -18.46 19.57
CA TYR A 41 -8.39 -19.64 19.06
C TYR A 41 -7.39 -20.74 18.68
N ALA A 42 -7.88 -21.98 18.50
CA ALA A 42 -7.02 -23.12 18.21
C ALA A 42 -6.48 -23.05 16.76
N GLY A 43 -5.42 -22.25 16.54
CA GLY A 43 -4.75 -22.11 15.24
C GLY A 43 -4.69 -20.69 14.68
N SER A 44 -5.36 -19.72 15.31
CA SER A 44 -5.40 -18.32 14.90
C SER A 44 -5.56 -17.41 16.12
N ILE A 45 -5.25 -16.13 15.93
CA ILE A 45 -5.52 -15.08 16.91
C ILE A 45 -6.53 -14.15 16.28
N GLN A 46 -7.61 -13.83 16.99
CA GLN A 46 -8.48 -12.73 16.60
C GLN A 46 -8.01 -11.42 17.23
N LEU A 47 -7.69 -10.44 16.38
CA LEU A 47 -7.38 -9.07 16.77
C LEU A 47 -8.65 -8.24 16.62
N GLY A 48 -9.16 -7.74 17.73
CA GLY A 48 -10.31 -6.85 17.77
C GLY A 48 -9.90 -5.42 18.11
N ILE A 49 -10.41 -4.42 17.41
CA ILE A 49 -10.36 -3.03 17.88
C ILE A 49 -11.72 -2.71 18.48
N GLN A 50 -11.74 -2.33 19.77
CA GLN A 50 -12.94 -1.88 20.46
C GLN A 50 -12.84 -0.39 20.76
N ILE A 51 -13.83 0.37 20.31
CA ILE A 51 -13.99 1.78 20.62
C ILE A 51 -14.92 1.91 21.82
N LEU A 52 -14.49 2.63 22.85
CA LEU A 52 -15.23 2.81 24.10
C LEU A 52 -15.66 4.25 24.31
N ASP A 53 -16.88 4.44 24.81
CA ASP A 53 -17.35 5.74 25.29
C ASP A 53 -16.77 6.10 26.68
N GLY A 54 -17.06 7.32 27.15
CA GLY A 54 -16.62 7.84 28.45
C GLY A 54 -17.00 6.99 29.68
N ASP A 55 -17.99 6.11 29.53
CA ASP A 55 -18.46 5.20 30.57
C ASP A 55 -17.90 3.77 30.38
N GLN A 56 -16.94 3.59 29.46
CA GLN A 56 -16.32 2.32 29.08
C GLN A 56 -17.28 1.30 28.45
N ASN A 57 -18.35 1.74 27.80
CA ASN A 57 -19.16 0.85 26.97
C ASN A 57 -18.57 0.74 25.57
N VAL A 58 -18.56 -0.46 25.00
CA VAL A 58 -18.15 -0.68 23.59
C VAL A 58 -19.22 -0.06 22.69
N ILE A 59 -18.83 0.92 21.89
CA ILE A 59 -19.72 1.63 20.95
C ILE A 59 -19.45 1.25 19.49
N ALA A 60 -18.30 0.64 19.21
CA ALA A 60 -17.98 -0.03 17.96
C ALA A 60 -16.91 -1.08 18.22
N ASP A 61 -16.99 -2.21 17.51
CA ASP A 61 -15.95 -3.23 17.49
C ASP A 61 -15.80 -3.86 16.10
N GLU A 62 -14.57 -4.18 15.74
CA GLU A 62 -14.23 -4.89 14.51
C GLU A 62 -13.15 -5.92 14.83
N TRP A 63 -13.27 -7.12 14.25
CA TRP A 63 -12.48 -8.30 14.59
C TRP A 63 -11.85 -8.90 13.33
N GLU A 64 -10.56 -9.25 13.41
CA GLU A 64 -9.80 -9.87 12.33
C GLU A 64 -9.20 -11.19 12.80
N SER A 65 -9.33 -12.27 12.02
CA SER A 65 -8.60 -13.52 12.27
C SER A 65 -7.21 -13.46 11.63
N VAL A 66 -6.18 -13.26 12.46
CA VAL A 66 -4.78 -13.41 12.03
C VAL A 66 -4.39 -14.87 12.12
N THR A 67 -4.16 -15.47 10.96
CA THR A 67 -3.51 -16.79 10.88
C THR A 67 -2.06 -16.62 11.29
N LEU A 68 -1.70 -17.23 12.42
CA LEU A 68 -0.40 -17.10 13.07
C LEU A 68 0.76 -17.47 12.13
N MET A 69 1.41 -16.46 11.55
CA MET A 69 2.78 -16.58 11.05
C MET A 69 3.74 -15.57 11.67
N ASP A 70 3.26 -14.53 12.38
CA ASP A 70 4.16 -13.54 12.99
C ASP A 70 3.83 -13.22 14.48
N PRO A 71 4.51 -13.87 15.44
CA PRO A 71 4.36 -13.60 16.88
C PRO A 71 4.72 -12.15 17.29
N PHE A 72 5.22 -11.33 16.38
CA PHE A 72 5.48 -9.90 16.58
C PHE A 72 4.22 -9.07 16.81
N TYR A 73 3.11 -9.36 16.09
CA TYR A 73 1.88 -8.57 16.19
C TYR A 73 1.13 -8.83 17.51
N GLU A 74 1.12 -10.08 17.99
CA GLU A 74 0.54 -10.45 19.29
C GLU A 74 1.26 -9.74 20.45
N GLU A 75 2.58 -9.53 20.36
CA GLU A 75 3.39 -8.83 21.38
C GLU A 75 3.23 -7.30 21.37
N MET A 76 3.01 -6.69 20.19
CA MET A 76 2.66 -5.27 20.06
C MET A 76 1.28 -4.98 20.67
N VAL A 77 0.32 -5.87 20.42
CA VAL A 77 -1.09 -5.63 20.74
C VAL A 77 -1.47 -6.04 22.17
N SER A 78 -0.93 -7.14 22.69
CA SER A 78 -1.21 -7.62 24.07
C SER A 78 -0.54 -6.79 25.18
N GLY A 79 0.22 -5.76 24.80
CA GLY A 79 0.90 -4.86 25.72
C GLY A 79 0.03 -3.77 26.32
N GLY A 80 -0.50 -4.01 27.53
CA GLY A 80 -0.96 -2.93 28.40
C GLY A 80 0.08 -1.80 28.53
N ASP A 81 -0.40 -0.55 28.63
CA ASP A 81 0.36 0.71 28.67
C ASP A 81 1.74 0.61 27.98
N LEU A 82 1.76 0.81 26.66
CA LEU A 82 2.98 1.06 25.89
C LEU A 82 3.77 2.30 26.39
N ALA A 83 3.17 3.09 27.28
CA ALA A 83 3.84 4.03 28.17
C ALA A 83 4.79 3.29 29.13
N GLY A 84 5.93 2.83 28.60
CA GLY A 84 6.99 2.22 29.41
C GLY A 84 7.42 3.13 30.56
N SER A 85 7.65 2.56 31.74
CA SER A 85 8.23 3.30 32.87
C SER A 85 9.73 3.55 32.61
N GLY A 86 10.11 4.77 32.22
CA GLY A 86 11.51 5.11 31.96
C GLY A 86 11.70 6.53 31.46
N GLU A 87 12.95 7.01 31.47
CA GLU A 87 13.29 8.27 30.80
C GLU A 87 13.18 8.07 29.28
N LYS A 88 12.43 8.94 28.62
CA LYS A 88 12.28 8.91 27.16
C LYS A 88 13.63 9.21 26.50
N PHE A 89 13.92 8.51 25.40
CA PHE A 89 15.10 8.84 24.61
C PHE A 89 14.96 10.24 23.99
N VAL A 90 16.08 10.96 23.94
CA VAL A 90 16.16 12.31 23.35
C VAL A 90 16.72 12.17 21.95
N PHE A 91 15.99 12.72 20.98
CA PHE A 91 16.37 12.67 19.57
C PHE A 91 17.12 13.94 19.14
N GLY A 92 18.03 13.78 18.17
CA GLY A 92 18.67 14.89 17.48
C GLY A 92 17.69 15.64 16.58
N GLU A 93 18.08 16.84 16.15
CA GLU A 93 17.22 17.76 15.37
C GLU A 93 16.65 17.13 14.10
N ASN A 94 17.45 16.39 13.32
CA ASN A 94 17.00 15.74 12.09
C ASN A 94 16.01 14.59 12.37
N SER A 95 16.31 13.77 13.38
CA SER A 95 15.43 12.68 13.81
C SER A 95 14.11 13.27 14.33
N GLN A 96 14.16 14.35 15.11
CA GLN A 96 12.98 15.04 15.60
C GLN A 96 12.15 15.67 14.48
N ASN A 97 12.77 16.35 13.50
CA ASN A 97 12.05 16.92 12.35
C ASN A 97 11.31 15.83 11.55
N LEU A 98 11.94 14.67 11.36
CA LEU A 98 11.29 13.55 10.70
C LEU A 98 10.15 12.98 11.55
N ILE A 99 10.39 12.80 12.85
CA ILE A 99 9.37 12.39 13.82
C ILE A 99 8.16 13.31 13.77
N ASP A 100 8.36 14.62 13.86
CA ASP A 100 7.29 15.61 13.89
C ASP A 100 6.46 15.59 12.60
N HIS A 101 7.13 15.45 11.44
CA HIS A 101 6.46 15.34 10.15
C HIS A 101 5.62 14.06 10.09
N MET A 102 6.18 12.93 10.49
CA MET A 102 5.49 11.63 10.43
C MET A 102 4.33 11.55 11.42
N SER A 103 4.56 11.90 12.68
CA SER A 103 3.54 11.88 13.74
C SER A 103 2.33 12.74 13.40
N HIS A 104 2.55 13.84 12.71
CA HIS A 104 1.47 14.69 12.24
C HIS A 104 0.60 13.95 11.21
N GLU A 105 1.18 13.38 10.14
CA GLU A 105 0.44 12.61 9.13
C GLU A 105 -0.40 11.47 9.76
N TRP A 106 0.09 10.86 10.84
CA TRP A 106 -0.65 9.84 11.59
C TRP A 106 -1.79 10.41 12.45
N ARG A 107 -1.56 11.51 13.17
CA ARG A 107 -2.57 12.17 14.02
C ARG A 107 -3.78 12.67 13.22
N GLU A 108 -3.54 13.10 12.00
CA GLU A 108 -4.58 13.62 11.09
C GLU A 108 -5.63 12.56 10.73
N MET A 109 -5.30 11.27 10.83
CA MET A 109 -6.28 10.20 10.66
C MET A 109 -7.33 10.19 11.78
N GLU A 110 -7.08 10.89 12.90
CA GLU A 110 -7.90 10.92 14.11
C GLU A 110 -8.59 12.29 14.37
N GLU A 111 -8.24 13.35 13.64
CA GLU A 111 -8.75 14.71 13.87
C GLU A 111 -9.84 15.15 12.86
N ASP A 112 -10.85 15.90 13.33
CA ASP A 112 -11.98 16.37 12.50
C ASP A 112 -11.58 17.45 11.48
N GLU A 113 -10.48 18.17 11.74
CA GLU A 113 -9.94 19.22 10.87
C GLU A 113 -8.43 18.97 10.66
N PRO A 114 -8.01 18.38 9.53
CA PRO A 114 -6.59 18.22 9.22
C PRO A 114 -5.88 19.57 9.14
N THR A 115 -4.64 19.59 9.61
CA THR A 115 -3.63 20.65 9.61
C THR A 115 -2.46 20.22 8.71
N PRO A 116 -1.60 21.10 8.17
CA PRO A 116 -0.58 20.64 7.22
C PRO A 116 0.61 20.08 7.99
N ALA A 117 1.16 18.95 7.53
CA ALA A 117 2.35 18.39 8.12
C ALA A 117 3.50 19.39 8.13
N PRO A 118 4.25 19.50 9.26
CA PRO A 118 5.42 20.37 9.29
C PRO A 118 6.38 19.90 8.20
N PRO A 119 6.86 20.78 7.32
CA PRO A 119 7.64 20.36 6.17
C PRO A 119 8.96 19.70 6.62
N LEU A 120 9.38 18.67 5.90
CA LEU A 120 10.71 18.10 6.06
C LEU A 120 11.78 19.17 5.82
N SER A 121 12.79 19.22 6.69
CA SER A 121 13.91 20.13 6.51
C SER A 121 14.66 19.80 5.21
N PRO A 122 15.30 20.79 4.57
CA PRO A 122 16.11 20.55 3.37
C PRO A 122 17.16 19.46 3.58
N GLU A 123 17.75 19.41 4.76
CA GLU A 123 18.75 18.41 5.17
C GLU A 123 18.14 17.00 5.24
N VAL A 124 17.03 16.82 5.96
CA VAL A 124 16.32 15.53 6.07
C VAL A 124 15.84 15.07 4.70
N ARG A 125 15.28 15.97 3.89
CA ARG A 125 14.90 15.67 2.51
C ARG A 125 16.09 15.16 1.68
N GLN A 126 17.25 15.81 1.75
CA GLN A 126 18.45 15.36 1.03
C GLN A 126 18.96 14.00 1.52
N MET A 127 18.81 13.69 2.81
CA MET A 127 19.15 12.38 3.36
C MET A 127 18.24 11.28 2.79
N LEU A 128 16.92 11.50 2.81
CA LEU A 128 15.92 10.58 2.24
C LEU A 128 16.11 10.35 0.73
N LEU A 129 16.52 11.38 -0.03
CA LEU A 129 16.83 11.25 -1.46
C LEU A 129 18.14 10.49 -1.75
N ARG A 130 18.96 10.19 -0.73
CA ARG A 130 20.25 9.51 -0.85
C ARG A 130 20.40 8.38 0.16
N PRO A 131 19.49 7.38 0.16
CA PRO A 131 19.49 6.31 1.13
C PRO A 131 20.72 5.39 1.01
N GLU A 132 21.46 5.44 -0.10
CA GLU A 132 22.73 4.73 -0.24
C GLU A 132 23.86 5.29 0.62
N SER A 133 23.79 6.57 0.99
CA SER A 133 24.75 7.23 1.88
C SER A 133 24.17 7.57 3.24
N ASN A 134 22.85 7.65 3.35
CA ASN A 134 22.11 8.01 4.56
C ASN A 134 20.93 7.05 4.72
N ASP A 135 21.19 5.79 5.09
CA ASP A 135 20.12 4.79 5.22
C ASP A 135 19.07 5.28 6.24
N PRO A 136 17.82 5.56 5.83
CA PRO A 136 16.81 6.05 6.74
C PRO A 136 16.42 5.01 7.81
N ALA A 137 16.69 3.72 7.61
CA ALA A 137 16.53 2.78 8.70
C ALA A 137 17.57 2.98 9.83
N SER A 138 18.70 3.64 9.54
CA SER A 138 19.86 3.69 10.43
C SER A 138 19.89 4.89 11.39
N TRP A 139 19.50 6.10 10.98
CA TRP A 139 19.58 7.32 11.81
C TRP A 139 18.75 7.27 13.11
N LEU A 140 17.42 7.24 13.00
CA LEU A 140 16.47 7.11 14.11
C LEU A 140 16.81 5.91 15.00
N LEU A 141 17.03 4.75 14.38
CA LEU A 141 17.35 3.54 15.10
C LEU A 141 18.71 3.63 15.83
N THR A 142 19.71 4.29 15.27
CA THR A 142 21.01 4.48 15.94
C THR A 142 20.83 5.30 17.21
N GLU A 143 19.96 6.32 17.20
CA GLU A 143 19.67 7.11 18.39
C GLU A 143 18.92 6.29 19.46
N VAL A 144 17.94 5.49 19.05
CA VAL A 144 17.22 4.55 19.94
C VAL A 144 18.18 3.54 20.56
N LEU A 145 19.03 2.90 19.75
CA LEU A 145 20.02 1.92 20.21
C LEU A 145 21.11 2.56 21.08
N THR A 146 21.48 3.81 20.82
CA THR A 146 22.41 4.56 21.66
C THR A 146 21.80 4.86 23.02
N GLY A 147 20.54 5.26 23.07
CA GLY A 147 19.77 5.42 24.31
C GLY A 147 19.70 4.11 25.09
N TYR A 148 19.36 3.02 24.41
CA TYR A 148 19.25 1.70 25.03
C TYR A 148 20.60 1.13 25.49
N SER A 149 21.66 1.36 24.74
CA SER A 149 23.04 1.02 25.10
C SER A 149 23.47 1.67 26.41
N LYS A 150 23.16 2.96 26.59
CA LYS A 150 23.42 3.69 27.84
C LYS A 150 22.59 3.13 29.00
N PHE A 151 21.33 2.79 28.75
CA PHE A 151 20.47 2.19 29.76
C PHE A 151 21.00 0.84 30.26
N LEU A 152 21.49 0.00 29.35
CA LEU A 152 22.05 -1.31 29.68
C LEU A 152 23.49 -1.29 30.20
N ASP A 153 24.21 -0.19 30.03
CA ASP A 153 25.67 -0.10 30.20
C ASP A 153 26.40 -1.19 29.36
N LYS A 154 25.98 -1.33 28.10
CA LYS A 154 26.51 -2.32 27.15
C LYS A 154 26.58 -1.78 25.73
N ASN A 155 27.50 -2.32 24.95
CA ASN A 155 27.49 -2.16 23.49
C ASN A 155 26.36 -3.00 22.90
N VAL A 156 25.55 -2.41 22.02
CA VAL A 156 24.42 -3.08 21.37
C VAL A 156 24.67 -3.14 19.87
N VAL A 157 24.57 -4.34 19.28
CA VAL A 157 24.69 -4.54 17.84
C VAL A 157 23.49 -5.32 17.33
N ILE A 158 22.82 -4.76 16.33
CA ILE A 158 21.69 -5.39 15.66
C ILE A 158 21.79 -5.24 14.14
N ALA A 159 21.13 -6.14 13.41
CA ALA A 159 20.88 -6.01 11.98
C ALA A 159 19.37 -5.92 11.75
N PRO A 160 18.80 -4.69 11.71
CA PRO A 160 17.35 -4.49 11.65
C PRO A 160 16.78 -4.82 10.27
N ARG A 161 15.48 -5.14 10.23
CA ARG A 161 14.62 -5.04 9.04
C ARG A 161 14.18 -3.59 8.81
N ASP A 162 13.67 -3.33 7.61
CA ASP A 162 13.09 -2.05 7.23
C ASP A 162 11.78 -1.79 7.99
N LEU A 163 11.00 -2.84 8.26
CA LEU A 163 9.77 -2.80 9.08
C LEU A 163 9.91 -2.07 10.42
N PHE A 164 11.04 -2.22 11.13
CA PHE A 164 11.22 -1.62 12.46
C PHE A 164 11.11 -0.10 12.46
N TYR A 165 11.45 0.51 11.32
CA TYR A 165 11.38 1.94 11.22
C TYR A 165 9.92 2.41 11.37
N MET A 166 8.96 1.77 10.68
CA MET A 166 7.54 2.06 10.82
C MET A 166 7.07 1.91 12.28
N CYS A 167 7.48 0.82 12.96
CA CYS A 167 7.13 0.61 14.36
C CYS A 167 7.71 1.70 15.28
N LEU A 168 8.90 2.22 14.98
CA LEU A 168 9.48 3.33 15.75
C LEU A 168 8.68 4.62 15.56
N VAL A 169 8.17 4.88 14.35
CA VAL A 169 7.30 6.02 14.05
C VAL A 169 6.01 5.95 14.85
N LEU A 170 5.29 4.83 14.78
CA LEU A 170 4.02 4.65 15.48
C LEU A 170 4.16 4.86 17.01
N MET A 171 5.34 4.59 17.54
CA MET A 171 5.60 4.61 18.97
C MET A 171 6.19 5.92 19.48
N VAL A 172 6.53 6.85 18.58
CA VAL A 172 7.26 8.04 18.97
C VAL A 172 6.42 9.02 19.79
N GLU A 173 5.10 9.03 19.59
CA GLU A 173 4.17 9.87 20.35
C GLU A 173 4.08 9.46 21.81
N ALA A 174 4.00 8.14 22.04
CA ALA A 174 4.12 7.54 23.37
C ALA A 174 5.50 7.83 23.99
N GLY A 175 6.49 8.09 23.14
CA GLY A 175 7.88 8.31 23.51
C GLY A 175 8.63 6.99 23.60
N ILE A 176 9.80 6.93 22.97
CA ILE A 176 10.58 5.70 22.92
C ILE A 176 11.37 5.55 24.22
N THR A 177 11.07 4.48 24.96
CA THR A 177 11.72 4.12 26.23
C THR A 177 12.54 2.84 26.07
N PRO A 178 13.40 2.48 27.04
CA PRO A 178 14.09 1.20 27.02
C PRO A 178 13.17 -0.02 26.89
N GLN A 179 11.98 0.02 27.51
CA GLN A 179 10.99 -1.05 27.43
C GLN A 179 10.39 -1.17 26.03
N VAL A 180 10.10 -0.04 25.38
CA VAL A 180 9.69 -0.01 23.98
C VAL A 180 10.77 -0.61 23.07
N CYS A 181 12.04 -0.26 23.32
CA CYS A 181 13.16 -0.84 22.60
C CYS A 181 13.26 -2.36 22.80
N GLU A 182 13.05 -2.86 24.02
CA GLU A 182 13.07 -4.31 24.29
C GLU A 182 11.95 -5.08 23.59
N ARG A 183 10.74 -4.51 23.59
CA ARG A 183 9.55 -5.18 23.07
C ARG A 183 9.44 -5.11 21.55
N ILE A 184 9.90 -4.02 20.93
CA ILE A 184 9.67 -3.78 19.51
C ILE A 184 10.98 -3.96 18.72
N VAL A 185 12.01 -3.19 19.08
CA VAL A 185 13.29 -3.19 18.33
C VAL A 185 14.11 -4.45 18.58
N LEU A 186 14.00 -5.02 19.77
CA LEU A 186 14.72 -6.22 20.21
C LEU A 186 13.76 -7.36 20.55
N SER A 187 12.57 -7.35 19.93
CA SER A 187 11.53 -8.35 20.19
C SER A 187 12.12 -9.76 20.15
N PRO A 188 11.93 -10.57 21.21
CA PRO A 188 12.38 -11.96 21.23
C PRO A 188 11.75 -12.82 20.13
N SER A 189 10.58 -12.40 19.59
CA SER A 189 9.92 -13.08 18.47
C SER A 189 10.69 -12.91 17.15
N LEU A 190 11.43 -11.79 17.00
CA LEU A 190 12.17 -11.46 15.79
C LEU A 190 13.69 -11.66 15.92
N PHE A 191 14.23 -11.67 17.15
CA PHE A 191 15.67 -11.74 17.36
C PHE A 191 16.10 -12.87 18.29
N GLU A 192 17.10 -13.62 17.82
CA GLU A 192 18.00 -14.38 18.68
C GLU A 192 18.96 -13.40 19.37
N ARG A 193 18.90 -13.34 20.71
CA ARG A 193 19.71 -12.43 21.51
C ARG A 193 20.79 -13.21 22.26
N ALA A 194 22.02 -12.71 22.18
CA ALA A 194 23.16 -13.24 22.93
C ALA A 194 23.88 -12.11 23.65
N THR A 195 24.23 -12.34 24.92
CA THR A 195 25.11 -11.44 25.67
C THR A 195 26.49 -12.08 25.77
N GLU A 196 27.51 -11.40 25.24
CA GLU A 196 28.90 -11.83 25.27
C GLU A 196 29.78 -10.72 25.84
N GLY A 197 30.12 -10.83 27.13
CA GLY A 197 30.86 -9.78 27.84
C GLY A 197 30.07 -8.46 27.86
N GLU A 198 30.66 -7.41 27.29
CA GLU A 198 30.06 -6.06 27.19
C GLU A 198 29.18 -5.87 25.95
N TRP A 199 28.95 -6.93 25.16
CA TRP A 199 28.13 -6.86 23.96
C TRP A 199 26.79 -7.57 24.14
N LEU A 200 25.72 -6.86 23.81
CA LEU A 200 24.43 -7.44 23.46
C LEU A 200 24.35 -7.53 21.93
N GLN A 201 24.25 -8.75 21.42
CA GLN A 201 24.08 -9.04 20.01
C GLN A 201 22.63 -9.49 19.77
N ALA A 202 21.93 -8.88 18.83
CA ALA A 202 20.62 -9.35 18.37
C ALA A 202 20.67 -9.67 16.87
N ARG A 203 20.40 -10.93 16.53
CA ARG A 203 20.38 -11.41 15.15
C ARG A 203 18.97 -11.86 14.79
N LEU A 204 18.49 -11.46 13.62
CA LEU A 204 17.21 -11.96 13.10
C LEU A 204 17.24 -13.49 13.00
N TRP A 205 16.22 -14.16 13.56
CA TRP A 205 16.09 -15.62 13.54
C TRP A 205 16.16 -16.18 12.11
N ASN A 206 15.62 -15.44 11.13
CA ASN A 206 15.63 -15.79 9.72
C ASN A 206 16.43 -14.79 8.85
N ALA A 207 17.67 -14.48 9.27
CA ALA A 207 18.55 -13.57 8.54
C ALA A 207 18.73 -13.88 7.02
N PRO A 208 18.78 -15.15 6.56
CA PRO A 208 18.85 -15.45 5.13
C PRO A 208 17.63 -14.97 4.33
N LEU A 209 16.41 -15.17 4.86
CA LEU A 209 15.18 -14.72 4.20
C LEU A 209 15.15 -13.20 4.11
N VAL A 210 15.45 -12.50 5.21
CA VAL A 210 15.47 -11.03 5.25
C VAL A 210 16.41 -10.46 4.19
N ARG A 211 17.62 -11.03 4.07
CA ARG A 211 18.61 -10.57 3.08
C ARG A 211 18.16 -10.80 1.64
N LYS A 212 17.32 -11.81 1.39
CA LYS A 212 16.79 -12.11 0.06
C LYS A 212 15.81 -11.04 -0.42
N HIS A 213 15.08 -10.40 0.50
CA HIS A 213 14.04 -9.42 0.19
C HIS A 213 14.49 -7.96 0.41
N ARG A 214 15.69 -7.75 0.95
CA ARG A 214 16.20 -6.41 1.22
C ARG A 214 16.31 -5.55 -0.04
N THR A 215 15.67 -4.38 0.00
CA THR A 215 15.75 -3.38 -1.07
C THR A 215 17.15 -2.78 -1.20
N SER A 216 17.60 -2.67 -2.44
CA SER A 216 18.83 -1.97 -2.82
C SER A 216 18.68 -0.47 -2.60
N ARG A 217 19.41 0.06 -1.61
CA ARG A 217 19.45 1.51 -1.35
C ARG A 217 19.95 2.32 -2.54
N THR A 218 20.86 1.77 -3.33
CA THR A 218 21.31 2.41 -4.57
C THR A 218 20.21 2.50 -5.61
N ALA A 219 19.41 1.45 -5.78
CA ALA A 219 18.27 1.47 -6.71
C ALA A 219 17.19 2.45 -6.22
N LEU A 220 16.89 2.43 -4.92
CA LEU A 220 15.92 3.34 -4.30
C LEU A 220 16.34 4.80 -4.48
N GLY A 221 17.57 5.14 -4.10
CA GLY A 221 18.09 6.51 -4.25
C GLY A 221 18.08 6.98 -5.70
N LYS A 222 18.35 6.09 -6.67
CA LYS A 222 18.22 6.43 -8.09
C LYS A 222 16.77 6.75 -8.47
N ALA A 223 15.82 5.92 -8.07
CA ALA A 223 14.41 6.08 -8.40
C ALA A 223 13.82 7.35 -7.75
N LEU A 224 14.08 7.57 -6.45
CA LEU A 224 13.63 8.75 -5.70
C LEU A 224 14.14 10.05 -6.32
N ARG A 225 15.43 10.12 -6.69
CA ARG A 225 15.99 11.33 -7.32
C ARG A 225 15.45 11.56 -8.73
N ALA A 226 15.16 10.50 -9.48
CA ALA A 226 14.56 10.62 -10.80
C ALA A 226 13.12 11.14 -10.71
N ALA A 227 12.34 10.59 -9.78
CA ALA A 227 10.96 11.02 -9.52
C ALA A 227 10.90 12.44 -8.95
N ASP A 228 11.77 12.80 -8.01
CA ASP A 228 11.90 14.15 -7.46
C ASP A 228 12.23 15.18 -8.55
N GLY A 229 13.14 14.85 -9.47
CA GLY A 229 13.51 15.73 -10.58
C GLY A 229 12.38 16.00 -11.58
N LEU A 230 11.41 15.08 -11.71
CA LEU A 230 10.23 15.23 -12.56
C LEU A 230 9.00 15.74 -11.82
N GLY A 231 8.98 15.61 -10.49
CA GLY A 231 7.82 15.86 -9.63
C GLY A 231 6.92 14.64 -9.43
N TYR A 232 7.11 13.55 -10.19
CA TYR A 232 6.34 12.31 -10.13
C TYR A 232 7.16 11.12 -10.69
N PRO A 233 6.87 9.86 -10.27
CA PRO A 233 7.47 8.68 -10.86
C PRO A 233 6.80 8.31 -12.20
N THR A 234 7.59 7.90 -13.19
CA THR A 234 7.09 7.38 -14.47
C THR A 234 7.09 5.85 -14.48
N ALA A 235 6.36 5.24 -15.43
CA ALA A 235 6.37 3.79 -15.62
C ALA A 235 7.79 3.22 -15.81
N ASP A 236 8.67 3.95 -16.49
CA ASP A 236 10.08 3.56 -16.65
C ASP A 236 10.86 3.64 -15.33
N ILE A 237 10.62 4.64 -14.48
CA ILE A 237 11.26 4.77 -13.16
C ILE A 237 10.83 3.61 -12.25
N LEU A 238 9.52 3.35 -12.15
CA LEU A 238 8.99 2.28 -11.30
C LEU A 238 9.44 0.90 -11.78
N SER A 239 9.38 0.64 -13.08
CA SER A 239 9.80 -0.65 -13.64
C SER A 239 11.32 -0.88 -13.57
N GLU A 240 12.13 0.16 -13.73
CA GLU A 240 13.58 0.07 -13.51
C GLU A 240 13.88 -0.25 -12.04
N PHE A 241 13.19 0.43 -11.11
CA PHE A 241 13.32 0.16 -9.68
C PHE A 241 12.91 -1.27 -9.32
N ALA A 242 11.73 -1.73 -9.77
CA ALA A 242 11.25 -3.10 -9.55
C ALA A 242 12.21 -4.15 -10.11
N THR A 243 12.80 -3.90 -11.30
CA THR A 243 13.74 -4.81 -11.95
C THR A 243 15.08 -4.89 -11.21
N ALA A 244 15.53 -3.79 -10.60
CA ALA A 244 16.80 -3.72 -9.88
C ALA A 244 16.75 -4.33 -8.47
N ASN A 245 15.57 -4.68 -7.96
CA ASN A 245 15.36 -5.19 -6.61
C ASN A 245 14.87 -6.64 -6.60
N PRO A 246 15.07 -7.38 -5.49
CA PRO A 246 14.31 -8.61 -5.25
C PRO A 246 12.81 -8.30 -5.14
N VAL A 247 11.97 -9.33 -5.22
CA VAL A 247 10.54 -9.15 -4.94
C VAL A 247 10.43 -8.73 -3.48
N PRO A 248 9.79 -7.60 -3.17
CA PRO A 248 9.69 -7.13 -1.79
C PRO A 248 8.99 -8.20 -0.94
N ASP A 249 9.42 -8.31 0.31
CA ASP A 249 8.61 -8.96 1.33
C ASP A 249 7.43 -8.01 1.56
N PRO A 250 6.16 -8.45 1.49
CA PRO A 250 5.02 -7.58 1.78
C PRO A 250 5.19 -6.86 3.12
N ALA A 251 5.85 -7.46 4.10
CA ALA A 251 6.12 -6.80 5.38
C ALA A 251 7.20 -5.69 5.34
N ASP A 252 7.96 -5.50 4.26
CA ASP A 252 9.04 -4.50 4.15
C ASP A 252 8.61 -3.28 3.29
N TYR A 253 7.61 -2.52 3.77
CA TYR A 253 7.02 -1.33 3.11
C TYR A 253 7.93 -0.09 3.03
N LEU A 254 9.01 -0.04 3.81
CA LEU A 254 9.78 1.20 4.04
C LEU A 254 10.28 1.85 2.75
N SER A 255 10.64 1.01 1.78
CA SER A 255 11.40 1.40 0.61
C SER A 255 10.56 1.47 -0.66
N SER A 256 9.41 0.79 -0.71
CA SER A 256 8.49 0.81 -1.84
C SER A 256 7.39 1.85 -1.68
N GLU A 257 6.95 2.10 -0.44
CA GLU A 257 5.82 2.99 -0.16
C GLU A 257 6.26 4.17 0.70
N TRP A 258 6.90 3.89 1.83
CA TRP A 258 6.98 4.87 2.91
C TRP A 258 7.92 6.06 2.67
N ILE A 259 9.20 5.82 2.34
CA ILE A 259 10.13 6.93 1.98
C ILE A 259 9.59 7.76 0.80
N PRO A 260 9.07 7.13 -0.28
CA PRO A 260 8.41 7.87 -1.34
C PRO A 260 7.26 8.75 -0.87
N SER A 261 6.34 8.25 -0.02
CA SER A 261 5.20 9.02 0.48
C SER A 261 5.63 10.22 1.34
N LEU A 262 6.74 10.13 2.07
CA LEU A 262 7.29 11.30 2.77
C LEU A 262 7.86 12.36 1.81
N LEU A 263 8.39 11.95 0.67
CA LEU A 263 9.04 12.84 -0.28
C LEU A 263 8.06 13.45 -1.30
N GLN A 264 7.00 12.72 -1.61
CA GLN A 264 5.97 12.97 -2.63
C GLN A 264 4.63 12.36 -2.16
N PRO A 265 3.98 12.91 -1.11
CA PRO A 265 2.77 12.32 -0.52
C PRO A 265 1.62 12.16 -1.52
N GLU A 266 1.53 13.07 -2.49
CA GLU A 266 0.57 12.98 -3.59
C GLU A 266 0.73 11.72 -4.46
N MET A 267 1.88 11.02 -4.39
CA MET A 267 2.22 9.84 -5.18
C MET A 267 2.21 8.54 -4.39
N SER A 268 1.69 8.55 -3.15
CA SER A 268 1.68 7.34 -2.29
C SER A 268 1.11 6.13 -3.02
N ASP A 269 -0.09 6.26 -3.60
CA ASP A 269 -0.76 5.18 -4.35
C ASP A 269 0.05 4.68 -5.57
N THR A 270 0.84 5.56 -6.20
CA THR A 270 1.66 5.19 -7.35
C THR A 270 2.90 4.40 -6.93
N TRP A 271 3.48 4.75 -5.78
CA TRP A 271 4.63 4.06 -5.21
C TRP A 271 4.25 2.72 -4.57
N ASP A 272 3.07 2.66 -3.96
CA ASP A 272 2.54 1.47 -3.32
C ASP A 272 2.40 0.28 -4.28
N GLN A 273 2.08 0.56 -5.54
CA GLN A 273 2.06 -0.44 -6.62
C GLN A 273 3.41 -1.15 -6.85
N VAL A 274 4.54 -0.61 -6.39
CA VAL A 274 5.81 -1.34 -6.44
C VAL A 274 5.78 -2.60 -5.56
N SER A 275 5.04 -2.54 -4.45
CA SER A 275 4.84 -3.66 -3.52
C SER A 275 3.87 -4.68 -4.12
N TYR A 276 2.73 -4.24 -4.65
CA TYR A 276 1.61 -5.11 -5.04
C TYR A 276 1.61 -5.52 -6.52
N ASN A 277 2.10 -4.66 -7.41
CA ASN A 277 2.12 -4.88 -8.86
C ASN A 277 3.54 -5.18 -9.35
N ASN A 278 4.33 -5.89 -8.53
CA ASN A 278 5.76 -6.08 -8.77
C ASN A 278 6.02 -6.91 -10.02
N ALA A 279 5.24 -7.96 -10.26
CA ALA A 279 5.43 -8.84 -11.41
C ALA A 279 5.17 -8.09 -12.73
N VAL A 280 4.12 -7.27 -12.79
CA VAL A 280 3.79 -6.49 -14.00
C VAL A 280 4.79 -5.37 -14.25
N LEU A 281 5.26 -4.69 -13.19
CA LEU A 281 6.32 -3.68 -13.32
C LEU A 281 7.64 -4.30 -13.83
N ARG A 282 8.01 -5.48 -13.33
CA ARG A 282 9.18 -6.22 -13.86
C ARG A 282 8.98 -6.67 -15.30
N LEU A 283 7.78 -7.17 -15.64
CA LEU A 283 7.47 -7.57 -17.01
C LEU A 283 7.63 -6.36 -17.92
N PHE A 284 7.00 -5.24 -17.60
CA PHE A 284 7.10 -3.99 -18.35
C PHE A 284 8.56 -3.51 -18.50
N GLY A 285 9.33 -3.53 -17.41
CA GLY A 285 10.75 -3.15 -17.38
C GLY A 285 11.65 -4.07 -18.22
N SER A 286 11.27 -5.34 -18.35
CA SER A 286 12.00 -6.32 -19.18
C SER A 286 11.72 -6.19 -20.68
N LEU A 287 10.66 -5.47 -21.08
CA LEU A 287 10.28 -5.28 -22.48
C LEU A 287 11.06 -4.11 -23.09
N THR A 288 11.62 -4.32 -24.28
CA THR A 288 12.17 -3.21 -25.07
C THR A 288 11.05 -2.28 -25.55
N PRO A 289 11.33 -0.99 -25.86
CA PRO A 289 10.34 -0.08 -26.43
C PRO A 289 9.65 -0.63 -27.69
N ALA A 290 10.38 -1.36 -28.53
CA ALA A 290 9.84 -2.01 -29.72
C ALA A 290 8.89 -3.18 -29.39
N GLN A 291 9.13 -3.93 -28.31
CA GLN A 291 8.21 -4.96 -27.83
C GLN A 291 6.94 -4.35 -27.25
N ARG A 292 7.07 -3.31 -26.41
CA ARG A 292 5.92 -2.58 -25.86
C ARG A 292 5.02 -2.03 -26.97
N SER A 293 5.61 -1.36 -27.96
CA SER A 293 4.87 -0.84 -29.12
C SER A 293 4.22 -1.95 -29.96
N ARG A 294 4.86 -3.11 -30.09
CA ARG A 294 4.27 -4.26 -30.80
C ARG A 294 3.09 -4.85 -30.05
N MET A 295 3.22 -5.04 -28.73
CA MET A 295 2.16 -5.56 -27.86
C MET A 295 0.98 -4.59 -27.74
N ALA A 296 1.25 -3.28 -27.82
CA ALA A 296 0.22 -2.25 -27.87
C ALA A 296 -0.55 -2.19 -29.19
N ALA A 297 0.02 -2.73 -30.27
CA ALA A 297 -0.62 -2.74 -31.58
C ALA A 297 -1.42 -4.01 -31.85
N ALA A 298 -1.00 -5.15 -31.30
CA ALA A 298 -1.66 -6.44 -31.46
C ALA A 298 -1.18 -7.46 -30.42
N PRO A 299 -1.99 -8.50 -30.12
CA PRO A 299 -1.54 -9.64 -29.32
C PRO A 299 -0.25 -10.26 -29.87
N VAL A 300 0.67 -10.58 -28.96
CA VAL A 300 1.95 -11.23 -29.25
C VAL A 300 1.99 -12.60 -28.60
N SER A 301 2.48 -13.61 -29.32
CA SER A 301 2.62 -14.96 -28.76
C SER A 301 3.61 -15.00 -27.59
N LEU A 302 3.22 -15.68 -26.50
CA LEU A 302 4.06 -15.96 -25.32
C LEU A 302 5.36 -16.69 -25.70
N GLY A 303 5.32 -17.56 -26.70
CA GLY A 303 6.48 -18.27 -27.23
C GLY A 303 7.53 -17.35 -27.85
N SER A 304 7.15 -16.15 -28.29
CA SER A 304 8.06 -15.14 -28.85
C SER A 304 8.80 -14.31 -27.79
N LEU A 305 8.37 -14.39 -26.54
CA LEU A 305 9.03 -13.73 -25.41
C LEU A 305 10.37 -14.40 -25.11
N SER A 306 11.30 -13.64 -24.53
CA SER A 306 12.56 -14.20 -24.04
C SER A 306 12.30 -15.19 -22.88
N PRO A 307 13.23 -16.13 -22.61
CA PRO A 307 13.10 -17.04 -21.47
C PRO A 307 12.90 -16.31 -20.13
N GLN A 308 13.56 -15.17 -19.94
CA GLN A 308 13.43 -14.33 -18.74
C GLN A 308 12.02 -13.74 -18.61
N GLN A 309 11.46 -13.21 -19.71
CA GLN A 309 10.10 -12.66 -19.75
C GLN A 309 9.04 -13.74 -19.44
N ARG A 310 9.19 -14.93 -20.03
CA ARG A 310 8.30 -16.06 -19.71
C ARG A 310 8.40 -16.50 -18.26
N GLN A 311 9.60 -16.46 -17.67
CA GLN A 311 9.78 -16.78 -16.26
C GLN A 311 9.10 -15.76 -15.34
N LEU A 312 9.08 -14.47 -15.70
CA LEU A 312 8.35 -13.45 -14.94
C LEU A 312 6.85 -13.74 -14.96
N ILE A 313 6.28 -14.06 -16.12
CA ILE A 313 4.85 -14.42 -16.22
C ILE A 313 4.56 -15.71 -15.43
N ALA A 314 5.42 -16.73 -15.56
CA ALA A 314 5.25 -17.98 -14.80
C ALA A 314 5.31 -17.75 -13.28
N ARG A 315 6.16 -16.84 -12.80
CA ARG A 315 6.19 -16.46 -11.38
C ARG A 315 4.93 -15.74 -10.94
N ALA A 316 4.44 -14.79 -11.75
CA ALA A 316 3.19 -14.09 -11.49
C ALA A 316 2.01 -15.06 -11.33
N VAL A 317 1.98 -16.13 -12.14
CA VAL A 317 0.93 -17.16 -12.09
C VAL A 317 1.13 -18.15 -10.92
N PHE A 318 2.30 -18.79 -10.82
CA PHE A 318 2.49 -19.95 -9.94
C PHE A 318 3.06 -19.61 -8.56
N ALA A 319 3.83 -18.53 -8.42
CA ALA A 319 4.61 -18.24 -7.22
C ALA A 319 4.06 -17.05 -6.44
N GLU A 320 3.79 -15.95 -7.15
CA GLU A 320 3.35 -14.68 -6.57
C GLU A 320 1.82 -14.57 -6.56
N ARG A 321 1.13 -15.34 -7.41
CA ARG A 321 -0.34 -15.33 -7.59
C ARG A 321 -0.93 -13.93 -7.87
N GLU A 322 -0.10 -12.98 -8.32
CA GLU A 322 -0.54 -11.66 -8.81
C GLU A 322 -1.41 -11.81 -10.08
N LEU A 323 -1.08 -12.77 -10.94
CA LEU A 323 -1.87 -13.10 -12.14
C LEU A 323 -2.67 -14.36 -11.85
N MET A 324 -3.98 -14.22 -11.66
CA MET A 324 -4.91 -15.32 -11.46
C MET A 324 -5.64 -15.63 -12.77
N PRO A 325 -5.23 -16.68 -13.52
CA PRO A 325 -5.91 -17.07 -14.73
C PRO A 325 -7.24 -17.72 -14.38
N PHE A 326 -8.30 -17.35 -15.09
CA PHE A 326 -9.63 -17.91 -14.91
C PHE A 326 -10.14 -18.51 -16.21
N VAL A 327 -11.05 -19.49 -16.09
CA VAL A 327 -11.76 -20.06 -17.24
C VAL A 327 -13.00 -19.23 -17.52
N ASP A 328 -13.09 -18.67 -18.72
CA ASP A 328 -14.26 -17.97 -19.25
C ASP A 328 -15.34 -19.02 -19.61
N GLU A 329 -16.01 -19.53 -18.59
CA GLU A 329 -17.32 -20.18 -18.72
C GLU A 329 -18.41 -19.12 -18.48
N GLU A 330 -19.57 -19.22 -19.15
CA GLU A 330 -20.74 -18.41 -18.81
C GLU A 330 -21.19 -18.80 -17.39
N ILE A 331 -20.55 -18.21 -16.38
CA ILE A 331 -20.90 -18.43 -14.98
C ILE A 331 -22.15 -17.60 -14.69
N ASP A 332 -23.18 -18.28 -14.19
CA ASP A 332 -24.40 -17.66 -13.69
C ASP A 332 -24.00 -16.61 -12.62
N ILE A 333 -24.43 -15.35 -12.80
CA ILE A 333 -24.02 -14.22 -11.95
C ILE A 333 -24.39 -14.49 -10.48
N GLU A 334 -25.52 -15.16 -10.25
CA GLU A 334 -25.94 -15.57 -8.90
C GLU A 334 -24.99 -16.61 -8.28
N LEU A 335 -24.38 -17.47 -9.10
CA LEU A 335 -23.39 -18.43 -8.62
C LEU A 335 -22.04 -17.73 -8.40
N ALA A 336 -21.61 -16.84 -9.29
CA ALA A 336 -20.34 -16.09 -9.19
C ALA A 336 -20.26 -15.17 -7.96
N GLU A 337 -21.40 -14.64 -7.51
CA GLU A 337 -21.51 -13.81 -6.30
C GLU A 337 -21.70 -14.63 -5.02
N SER A 338 -21.93 -15.94 -5.13
CA SER A 338 -21.98 -16.84 -3.97
C SER A 338 -20.57 -17.23 -3.48
N GLU A 339 -20.45 -17.57 -2.20
CA GLU A 339 -19.20 -18.09 -1.63
C GLU A 339 -18.69 -19.35 -2.38
N GLU A 340 -19.60 -20.19 -2.86
CA GLU A 340 -19.26 -21.33 -3.73
C GLU A 340 -18.69 -20.89 -5.10
N GLY A 341 -19.19 -19.82 -5.72
CA GLY A 341 -18.64 -19.32 -6.99
C GLY A 341 -17.28 -18.65 -6.87
N GLN A 342 -17.00 -18.02 -5.73
CA GLN A 342 -15.66 -17.55 -5.42
C GLN A 342 -14.68 -18.72 -5.21
N PHE A 343 -15.17 -19.85 -4.68
CA PHE A 343 -14.43 -21.11 -4.56
C PHE A 343 -14.00 -21.70 -5.92
N TRP A 344 -14.81 -21.52 -6.97
CA TRP A 344 -14.48 -21.96 -8.35
C TRP A 344 -13.54 -20.98 -9.10
N ARG A 345 -13.29 -19.77 -8.59
CA ARG A 345 -12.32 -18.83 -9.18
C ARG A 345 -10.87 -19.09 -8.79
N THR A 346 -10.63 -19.99 -7.84
CA THR A 346 -9.29 -20.39 -7.38
C THR A 346 -8.89 -21.75 -7.91
N ASP A 347 -8.94 -21.95 -9.23
CA ASP A 347 -8.26 -23.11 -9.81
C ASP A 347 -6.78 -23.00 -9.45
N GLU A 348 -6.26 -23.99 -8.72
CA GLU A 348 -4.83 -24.09 -8.46
C GLU A 348 -4.11 -24.00 -9.82
N PRO A 349 -3.24 -23.00 -10.08
CA PRO A 349 -2.75 -22.76 -11.44
C PRO A 349 -2.04 -23.96 -12.07
N THR A 350 -1.55 -24.87 -11.24
CA THR A 350 -0.96 -26.15 -11.66
C THR A 350 -1.96 -27.17 -12.19
N GLU A 351 -3.25 -27.05 -11.87
CA GLU A 351 -4.34 -27.84 -12.46
C GLU A 351 -4.72 -27.31 -13.85
N LEU A 352 -4.75 -25.99 -14.02
CA LEU A 352 -4.91 -25.34 -15.32
C LEU A 352 -3.72 -25.61 -16.25
N PHE A 353 -2.52 -25.62 -15.69
CA PHE A 353 -1.26 -25.71 -16.42
C PHE A 353 -0.32 -26.78 -15.84
N PRO A 354 -0.66 -28.08 -15.93
CA PRO A 354 0.12 -29.16 -15.32
C PRO A 354 1.51 -29.32 -15.93
N THR A 355 1.72 -28.78 -17.14
CA THR A 355 3.00 -28.77 -17.84
C THR A 355 3.66 -27.39 -17.89
N GLY A 356 3.17 -26.44 -17.10
CA GLY A 356 3.56 -25.03 -17.15
C GLY A 356 2.81 -24.23 -18.23
N LEU A 357 3.13 -22.94 -18.33
CA LEU A 357 2.40 -22.02 -19.22
C LEU A 357 2.55 -22.41 -20.70
N PRO A 358 1.45 -22.40 -21.47
CA PRO A 358 1.45 -22.71 -22.89
C PRO A 358 2.22 -21.67 -23.71
N SER A 359 2.88 -22.14 -24.77
CA SER A 359 3.72 -21.28 -25.63
C SER A 359 2.91 -20.53 -26.70
N GLU A 360 1.77 -21.10 -27.05
CA GLU A 360 0.82 -20.68 -28.07
C GLU A 360 -0.13 -19.57 -27.58
N GLY A 361 -0.20 -19.36 -26.25
CA GLY A 361 -0.94 -18.24 -25.69
C GLY A 361 -0.41 -16.89 -26.16
N THR A 362 -1.19 -15.84 -25.92
CA THR A 362 -0.87 -14.47 -26.31
C THR A 362 -0.87 -13.52 -25.12
N VAL A 363 -0.09 -12.45 -25.24
CA VAL A 363 -0.11 -11.29 -24.35
C VAL A 363 -0.31 -10.04 -25.19
N GLN A 364 -1.17 -9.14 -24.72
CA GLN A 364 -1.38 -7.81 -25.28
C GLN A 364 -1.15 -6.77 -24.18
N LEU A 365 -0.66 -5.60 -24.57
CA LEU A 365 -0.55 -4.44 -23.68
C LEU A 365 -1.58 -3.42 -24.14
N GLU A 366 -2.44 -2.96 -23.24
CA GLU A 366 -3.32 -1.82 -23.47
C GLU A 366 -2.85 -0.66 -22.60
N VAL A 367 -2.86 0.54 -23.19
CA VAL A 367 -2.49 1.76 -22.49
C VAL A 367 -3.64 2.73 -22.58
N GLU A 368 -4.37 2.84 -21.49
CA GLU A 368 -5.41 3.86 -21.35
C GLU A 368 -4.81 5.13 -20.77
N THR A 369 -5.33 6.28 -21.19
CA THR A 369 -4.93 7.58 -20.62
C THR A 369 -6.17 8.36 -20.27
N LEU A 370 -6.38 8.54 -18.96
CA LEU A 370 -7.49 9.27 -18.41
C LEU A 370 -7.05 10.70 -18.12
N SER A 371 -7.75 11.69 -18.68
CA SER A 371 -7.58 13.08 -18.27
C SER A 371 -8.30 13.31 -16.95
N GLY A 372 -7.73 14.12 -16.07
CA GLY A 372 -8.35 14.38 -14.77
C GLY A 372 -7.63 15.45 -13.97
N ALA A 373 -7.76 15.36 -12.65
CA ALA A 373 -7.06 16.23 -11.73
C ALA A 373 -6.60 15.46 -10.48
N MET A 374 -5.46 15.86 -9.91
CA MET A 374 -5.15 15.53 -8.52
C MET A 374 -5.96 16.46 -7.63
N VAL A 375 -6.84 15.91 -6.80
CA VAL A 375 -7.82 16.64 -6.00
C VAL A 375 -7.49 16.49 -4.53
N SER A 376 -7.47 17.60 -3.78
CA SER A 376 -7.39 17.58 -2.32
C SER A 376 -8.79 17.44 -1.72
N TYR A 377 -8.94 16.57 -0.74
CA TYR A 377 -10.19 16.42 0.04
C TYR A 377 -10.05 17.12 1.39
N GLY A 378 -11.11 17.78 1.84
CA GLY A 378 -11.27 18.12 3.27
C GLY A 378 -10.27 19.09 3.91
N GLY A 379 -9.32 19.65 3.15
CA GLY A 379 -8.46 20.74 3.63
C GLY A 379 -6.97 20.52 3.51
N GLU A 380 -6.42 19.30 3.38
CA GLU A 380 -4.95 19.17 3.37
C GLU A 380 -4.27 17.90 2.84
N GLY A 381 -2.99 18.09 2.49
CA GLY A 381 -1.92 17.07 2.36
C GLY A 381 -2.03 16.14 1.16
N SER A 382 -2.92 15.15 1.29
CA SER A 382 -3.08 14.09 0.31
C SER A 382 -3.93 14.58 -0.86
N ARG A 383 -3.48 14.26 -2.07
CA ARG A 383 -4.27 14.45 -3.28
C ARG A 383 -4.44 13.12 -3.94
N SER A 384 -5.64 12.84 -4.42
CA SER A 384 -5.93 11.62 -5.18
C SER A 384 -6.30 12.00 -6.60
N PHE A 385 -5.98 11.13 -7.54
CA PHE A 385 -6.40 11.34 -8.92
C PHE A 385 -7.91 11.12 -9.04
N MET A 386 -8.62 12.08 -9.61
CA MET A 386 -9.99 11.94 -10.09
C MET A 386 -10.00 12.10 -11.60
N SER A 387 -10.52 11.09 -12.30
CA SER A 387 -10.71 11.17 -13.74
C SER A 387 -11.79 12.22 -14.11
N ALA A 388 -11.85 12.61 -15.39
CA ALA A 388 -12.92 13.47 -15.89
C ALA A 388 -14.33 12.85 -15.66
N GLU A 389 -14.43 11.53 -15.61
CA GLU A 389 -15.66 10.83 -15.27
C GLU A 389 -16.00 10.95 -13.78
N ASP A 390 -15.02 10.74 -12.88
CA ASP A 390 -15.22 10.91 -11.44
C ASP A 390 -15.64 12.34 -11.09
N LEU A 391 -14.98 13.32 -11.72
CA LEU A 391 -15.32 14.74 -11.58
C LEU A 391 -16.72 15.07 -12.14
N ALA A 392 -17.15 14.39 -13.20
CA ALA A 392 -18.50 14.52 -13.74
C ALA A 392 -19.55 13.95 -12.78
N TYR A 393 -19.30 12.77 -12.22
CA TYR A 393 -20.16 12.17 -11.22
C TYR A 393 -20.26 13.06 -9.97
N TYR A 394 -19.13 13.57 -9.48
CA TYR A 394 -19.10 14.51 -8.37
C TYR A 394 -19.91 15.81 -8.65
N GLU A 395 -19.75 16.43 -9.83
CA GLU A 395 -20.55 17.60 -10.19
C GLU A 395 -22.06 17.30 -10.29
N LEU A 396 -22.43 16.07 -10.69
CA LEU A 396 -23.83 15.65 -10.69
C LEU A 396 -24.40 15.55 -9.27
N LEU A 397 -23.69 14.92 -8.35
CA LEU A 397 -24.05 14.87 -6.93
C LEU A 397 -24.26 16.28 -6.35
N ARG A 398 -23.38 17.21 -6.74
CA ARG A 398 -23.44 18.60 -6.28
C ARG A 398 -24.56 19.42 -6.92
N THR A 399 -24.96 19.15 -8.16
CA THR A 399 -25.84 20.06 -8.94
C THR A 399 -27.21 19.48 -9.32
N ASP A 400 -27.36 18.15 -9.36
CA ASP A 400 -28.58 17.49 -9.79
C ASP A 400 -29.31 16.84 -8.59
N PRO A 401 -30.53 17.28 -8.25
CA PRO A 401 -31.28 16.75 -7.10
C PRO A 401 -31.48 15.23 -7.14
N LYS A 402 -31.63 14.64 -8.34
CA LYS A 402 -31.85 13.21 -8.49
C LYS A 402 -30.66 12.40 -7.97
N PHE A 403 -29.45 12.84 -8.28
CA PHE A 403 -28.21 12.19 -7.84
C PHE A 403 -27.93 12.47 -6.36
N ARG A 404 -28.33 13.65 -5.85
CA ARG A 404 -28.17 13.97 -4.44
C ARG A 404 -29.06 13.13 -3.52
N GLU A 405 -30.25 12.76 -3.96
CA GLU A 405 -31.15 11.87 -3.21
C GLU A 405 -30.58 10.45 -3.02
N GLU A 406 -29.55 10.07 -3.78
CA GLU A 406 -28.86 8.77 -3.67
C GLU A 406 -27.74 8.76 -2.61
N MET A 407 -27.39 9.92 -2.02
CA MET A 407 -26.39 9.99 -0.94
C MET A 407 -27.05 10.17 0.43
N GLU A 408 -26.52 9.45 1.42
CA GLU A 408 -26.87 9.65 2.84
C GLU A 408 -26.23 10.93 3.41
N ASP A 409 -25.07 11.34 2.88
CA ASP A 409 -24.28 12.49 3.33
C ASP A 409 -24.12 13.58 2.25
N GLU A 410 -23.85 14.81 2.67
CA GLU A 410 -23.52 15.90 1.73
C GLU A 410 -22.17 15.63 1.03
N PRO A 411 -22.03 15.98 -0.27
CA PRO A 411 -20.77 15.79 -0.98
C PRO A 411 -19.63 16.58 -0.32
N VAL A 412 -18.52 15.90 -0.03
CA VAL A 412 -17.31 16.52 0.54
C VAL A 412 -16.79 17.61 -0.39
N GLU A 413 -16.60 18.83 0.11
CA GLU A 413 -16.03 19.92 -0.69
C GLU A 413 -14.63 19.56 -1.22
N LEU A 414 -14.46 19.69 -2.53
CA LEU A 414 -13.16 19.51 -3.18
C LEU A 414 -12.31 20.78 -3.01
N GLY A 415 -11.09 20.60 -2.54
CA GLY A 415 -10.08 21.65 -2.43
C GLY A 415 -9.40 21.99 -3.77
N PRO A 416 -8.29 22.73 -3.72
CA PRO A 416 -7.47 23.04 -4.89
C PRO A 416 -7.00 21.79 -5.63
N MET A 417 -6.91 21.90 -6.95
CA MET A 417 -6.62 20.80 -7.88
C MET A 417 -5.35 21.04 -8.69
N TRP A 418 -4.72 19.97 -9.15
CA TRP A 418 -3.67 20.01 -10.18
C TRP A 418 -4.13 19.29 -11.43
N VAL A 419 -3.86 19.85 -12.61
CA VAL A 419 -4.15 19.14 -13.87
C VAL A 419 -3.33 17.87 -13.91
N ALA A 420 -3.98 16.74 -14.21
CA ALA A 420 -3.34 15.44 -14.20
C ALA A 420 -3.79 14.55 -15.36
N ARG A 421 -2.96 13.55 -15.68
CA ARG A 421 -3.35 12.39 -16.47
C ARG A 421 -2.87 11.13 -15.79
N GLN A 422 -3.72 10.13 -15.75
CA GLN A 422 -3.35 8.79 -15.30
C GLN A 422 -3.18 7.91 -16.53
N HIS A 423 -2.09 7.15 -16.56
CA HIS A 423 -1.83 6.14 -17.57
C HIS A 423 -1.95 4.76 -16.92
N THR A 424 -2.93 3.98 -17.40
CA THR A 424 -3.14 2.59 -16.97
C THR A 424 -2.51 1.67 -18.00
N PHE A 425 -1.57 0.83 -17.56
CA PHE A 425 -0.90 -0.15 -18.38
C PHE A 425 -1.45 -1.54 -18.05
N GLU A 426 -2.31 -2.07 -18.91
CA GLU A 426 -2.94 -3.37 -18.70
C GLU A 426 -2.32 -4.44 -19.62
N PHE A 427 -1.82 -5.50 -19.03
CA PHE A 427 -1.41 -6.70 -19.73
C PHE A 427 -2.53 -7.72 -19.70
N SER A 428 -3.15 -7.96 -20.86
CA SER A 428 -4.12 -9.03 -21.05
C SER A 428 -3.44 -10.30 -21.56
N PHE A 429 -3.68 -11.43 -20.89
CA PHE A 429 -3.13 -12.74 -21.22
C PHE A 429 -4.24 -13.68 -21.67
N VAL A 430 -3.99 -14.40 -22.77
CA VAL A 430 -4.81 -15.51 -23.23
C VAL A 430 -3.92 -16.74 -23.27
N PHE A 431 -4.13 -17.67 -22.34
CA PHE A 431 -3.34 -18.89 -22.23
C PHE A 431 -3.94 -20.04 -23.04
N GLY A 432 -5.25 -20.06 -23.26
CA GLY A 432 -5.95 -21.12 -23.97
C GLY A 432 -7.28 -20.66 -24.54
N VAL A 433 -8.10 -21.62 -25.01
CA VAL A 433 -9.38 -21.31 -25.69
C VAL A 433 -10.32 -20.48 -24.81
N ASN A 434 -10.28 -20.67 -23.49
CA ASN A 434 -11.07 -19.91 -22.51
C ASN A 434 -10.26 -19.52 -21.26
N VAL A 435 -8.92 -19.57 -21.28
CA VAL A 435 -8.15 -19.27 -20.05
C VAL A 435 -7.48 -17.91 -20.21
N THR A 436 -7.94 -16.94 -19.43
CA THR A 436 -7.48 -15.54 -19.51
C THR A 436 -7.06 -15.02 -18.15
N GLY A 437 -6.29 -13.94 -18.15
CA GLY A 437 -6.02 -13.18 -16.94
C GLY A 437 -5.43 -11.81 -17.30
N SER A 438 -5.41 -10.89 -16.36
CA SER A 438 -4.85 -9.57 -16.57
C SER A 438 -3.95 -9.15 -15.41
N LEU A 439 -3.02 -8.24 -15.71
CA LEU A 439 -2.25 -7.50 -14.72
C LEU A 439 -2.24 -6.03 -15.13
N SER A 440 -2.40 -5.12 -14.19
CA SER A 440 -2.36 -3.69 -14.50
C SER A 440 -1.52 -2.91 -13.48
N PHE A 441 -1.07 -1.74 -13.90
CA PHE A 441 -0.51 -0.73 -13.01
C PHE A 441 -0.74 0.67 -13.59
N ASP A 442 -0.79 1.66 -12.70
CA ASP A 442 -1.09 3.05 -13.02
C ASP A 442 0.09 3.96 -12.69
N VAL A 443 0.29 4.99 -13.52
CA VAL A 443 1.17 6.12 -13.18
C VAL A 443 0.46 7.44 -13.49
N THR A 444 0.64 8.41 -12.61
CA THR A 444 -0.03 9.72 -12.72
C THR A 444 0.97 10.83 -13.00
N GLU A 445 0.81 11.49 -14.15
CA GLU A 445 1.51 12.75 -14.47
C GLU A 445 0.65 13.95 -14.06
N PHE A 446 1.26 15.01 -13.54
CA PHE A 446 0.51 16.21 -13.15
C PHE A 446 1.37 17.47 -13.14
N ASP A 447 0.68 18.61 -13.16
CA ASP A 447 1.26 19.95 -13.11
C ASP A 447 0.84 20.66 -11.82
N LYS A 448 1.80 20.93 -10.93
CA LYS A 448 1.62 21.50 -9.58
C LYS A 448 1.13 22.96 -9.54
N ARG A 449 0.40 23.41 -10.55
CA ARG A 449 -0.29 24.70 -10.56
C ARG A 449 -1.69 24.54 -9.99
N ASP A 450 -1.94 25.18 -8.85
CA ASP A 450 -3.24 25.13 -8.19
C ASP A 450 -4.36 25.70 -9.06
N ILE A 451 -5.41 24.90 -9.22
CA ILE A 451 -6.68 25.24 -9.84
C ILE A 451 -7.74 25.24 -8.73
N PRO A 452 -8.34 26.39 -8.40
CA PRO A 452 -9.19 26.48 -7.21
C PRO A 452 -10.51 25.69 -7.27
N SER A 453 -10.98 25.30 -8.48
CA SER A 453 -12.29 24.65 -8.64
C SER A 453 -12.41 23.92 -9.97
N ILE A 454 -13.37 22.99 -10.08
CA ILE A 454 -13.66 22.24 -11.31
C ILE A 454 -13.94 23.20 -12.46
N ALA A 455 -14.69 24.28 -12.21
CA ALA A 455 -15.08 25.27 -13.22
C ALA A 455 -13.89 25.98 -13.89
N GLN A 456 -12.70 25.92 -13.29
CA GLN A 456 -11.48 26.56 -13.78
C GLN A 456 -10.49 25.57 -14.41
N LEU A 457 -10.86 24.29 -14.52
CA LEU A 457 -10.05 23.29 -15.23
C LEU A 457 -9.88 23.65 -16.72
N PRO A 458 -8.85 23.11 -17.38
CA PRO A 458 -8.66 23.29 -18.82
C PRO A 458 -9.91 22.93 -19.63
N ALA A 459 -10.18 23.68 -20.69
CA ALA A 459 -11.39 23.53 -21.50
C ALA A 459 -11.59 22.12 -22.07
N ALA A 460 -10.50 21.38 -22.34
CA ALA A 460 -10.56 20.00 -22.79
C ALA A 460 -11.16 19.07 -21.72
N ILE A 461 -10.65 19.15 -20.48
CA ILE A 461 -11.15 18.35 -19.34
C ILE A 461 -12.60 18.74 -19.02
N LEU A 462 -12.91 20.04 -19.00
CA LEU A 462 -14.29 20.52 -18.82
C LEU A 462 -15.25 19.98 -19.88
N GLN A 463 -14.77 19.76 -21.11
CA GLN A 463 -15.60 19.21 -22.17
C GLN A 463 -15.84 17.70 -21.97
N GLU A 464 -14.81 16.95 -21.57
CA GLU A 464 -14.94 15.53 -21.20
C GLU A 464 -15.93 15.37 -20.03
N ILE A 465 -15.76 16.15 -18.96
CA ILE A 465 -16.67 16.19 -17.81
C ILE A 465 -18.13 16.36 -18.27
N ARG A 466 -18.41 17.34 -19.15
CA ARG A 466 -19.77 17.56 -19.66
C ARG A 466 -20.32 16.38 -20.45
N VAL A 467 -19.48 15.69 -21.23
CA VAL A 467 -19.88 14.50 -21.99
C VAL A 467 -20.23 13.36 -21.03
N HIS A 468 -19.39 13.09 -20.03
CA HIS A 468 -19.68 12.08 -19.01
C HIS A 468 -20.94 12.40 -18.21
N MET A 469 -21.14 13.66 -17.81
CA MET A 469 -22.38 14.09 -17.13
C MET A 469 -23.62 13.82 -17.99
N GLN A 470 -23.56 14.05 -19.30
CA GLN A 470 -24.68 13.77 -20.22
C GLN A 470 -24.95 12.27 -20.33
N ASN A 471 -23.90 11.46 -20.46
CA ASN A 471 -24.01 10.00 -20.53
C ASN A 471 -24.66 9.44 -19.25
N LEU A 472 -24.14 9.82 -18.08
CA LEU A 472 -24.66 9.43 -16.77
C LEU A 472 -26.15 9.81 -16.60
N LYS A 473 -26.54 11.04 -16.96
CA LYS A 473 -27.95 11.48 -16.91
C LYS A 473 -28.88 10.69 -17.82
N SER A 474 -28.38 10.24 -18.97
CA SER A 474 -29.17 9.51 -19.95
C SER A 474 -29.42 8.04 -19.57
N GLY A 475 -28.78 7.54 -18.50
CA GLY A 475 -28.80 6.12 -18.17
C GLY A 475 -28.00 5.27 -19.16
N ALA A 476 -27.29 5.90 -20.11
CA ALA A 476 -26.18 5.26 -20.78
C ALA A 476 -25.08 5.10 -19.74
N ILE A 477 -25.14 4.00 -18.99
CA ILE A 477 -24.03 3.54 -18.18
C ILE A 477 -22.86 3.40 -19.17
N PRO A 478 -21.81 4.25 -19.14
CA PRO A 478 -20.57 3.84 -19.76
C PRO A 478 -20.23 2.49 -19.14
N PRO A 479 -19.75 1.49 -19.91
CA PRO A 479 -19.32 0.24 -19.30
C PRO A 479 -18.44 0.63 -18.12
N ARG A 480 -18.82 0.23 -16.89
CA ARG A 480 -17.88 0.32 -15.79
C ARG A 480 -16.61 -0.33 -16.33
N PRO A 481 -15.43 0.31 -16.28
CA PRO A 481 -14.23 -0.49 -16.29
C PRO A 481 -14.45 -1.51 -15.17
N GLN A 482 -14.57 -2.78 -15.54
CA GLN A 482 -14.58 -3.85 -14.56
C GLN A 482 -13.26 -3.72 -13.83
N ARG A 483 -13.30 -3.15 -12.62
CA ARG A 483 -12.18 -3.17 -11.69
C ARG A 483 -12.17 -4.52 -11.00
#